data_AF-A0A2M7NW93-F1
#
_entry.id   AF-A0A2M7NW93-F1
#
_cell.length_a   1.000
_cell.length_b   1.000
_cell.length_c   1.000
_cell.angle_alpha   90.00
_cell.angle_beta   90.00
_cell.angle_gamma   90.00
#
_symmetry.space_group_name_H-M   'P 1'
#
loop_
_entity.id
_entity.type
_entity.pdbx_description
1 polymer ?
#
loop_
_entity_poly.entity_id
_entity_poly.type
_entity_poly.pdbx_seq_one_letter_code
_entity_poly.pdbx_strand_id
1 'polypeptide(L)'
;MKRIIPALFCAIVLLFPSSVAAKSKKAPKAAAKSSFEKINLNEVSEYDLKQIPGISASKAKALLAYRDEKGEIKSIEELKEINHETKSGKTSYDFATSKGAWTKPIKLLMDADVFTVSGGVGVVDQNALHKHLFPKPRDINSASSAELTTLPGISKANAQRLIDNRPFSSIDGLKDISYETKSGKTGYAFATSKGVWKKDIKILIDSGRLVCAGSTKSSKKAAPAKESKSDEQDDGQEESDEPEEY
;
A
#
# COMPACT_ATOMS: atom_id res chain seq x y z
N MET A 1 10.34 69.06 22.48
CA MET A 1 10.64 68.80 23.92
C MET A 1 9.49 67.94 24.43
N LYS A 2 9.62 66.64 24.77
CA LYS A 2 10.39 65.97 25.84
C LYS A 2 9.96 66.32 27.29
N ARG A 3 8.76 65.88 27.70
CA ARG A 3 8.41 65.28 29.03
C ARG A 3 7.30 64.22 28.78
N ILE A 4 7.20 63.00 29.34
CA ILE A 4 7.89 62.20 30.39
C ILE A 4 7.13 62.14 31.75
N ILE A 5 6.37 61.04 31.96
CA ILE A 5 5.96 60.23 33.16
C ILE A 5 5.92 60.88 34.58
N PRO A 6 4.96 60.54 35.47
CA PRO A 6 4.69 59.19 36.05
C PRO A 6 3.34 58.59 35.59
N ALA A 7 3.07 57.27 35.58
CA ALA A 7 3.45 56.14 36.44
C ALA A 7 2.70 56.12 37.80
N LEU A 8 1.51 55.51 37.80
CA LEU A 8 0.81 55.07 39.02
C LEU A 8 0.56 53.56 38.94
N PHE A 9 1.06 52.83 39.93
CA PHE A 9 0.88 51.39 40.08
C PHE A 9 -0.44 51.12 40.81
N CYS A 10 -1.32 50.28 40.27
CA CYS A 10 -2.48 49.80 41.01
C CYS A 10 -2.75 48.33 40.68
N ALA A 11 -2.40 47.44 41.62
CA ALA A 11 -2.60 46.01 41.47
C ALA A 11 -4.04 45.66 41.87
N ILE A 12 -4.84 45.15 40.93
CA ILE A 12 -6.16 44.58 41.21
C ILE A 12 -6.09 43.06 41.04
N VAL A 13 -6.60 42.38 42.07
CA VAL A 13 -6.44 40.95 42.36
C VAL A 13 -7.05 40.05 41.27
N LEU A 14 -6.37 38.92 41.00
CA LEU A 14 -6.86 37.85 40.16
C LEU A 14 -8.10 37.18 40.77
N LEU A 15 -9.24 37.23 40.08
CA LEU A 15 -10.39 36.35 40.32
C LEU A 15 -10.83 35.70 39.01
N PHE A 16 -10.38 34.46 38.81
CA PHE A 16 -10.74 33.65 37.64
C PHE A 16 -12.21 33.17 37.75
N PRO A 17 -13.07 33.37 36.72
CA PRO A 17 -14.30 32.61 36.62
C PRO A 17 -13.94 31.12 36.41
N SER A 18 -14.49 30.24 37.25
CA SER A 18 -14.10 28.83 37.26
C SER A 18 -14.42 28.13 35.93
N SER A 19 -13.41 27.49 35.35
CA SER A 19 -13.61 26.55 34.24
C SER A 19 -14.47 25.38 34.72
N VAL A 20 -15.71 25.29 34.21
CA VAL A 20 -16.61 24.17 34.50
C VAL A 20 -16.09 22.95 33.74
N ALA A 21 -15.16 22.24 34.37
CA ALA A 21 -14.58 21.01 33.85
C ALA A 21 -15.64 19.89 33.81
N ALA A 22 -16.46 19.90 32.76
CA ALA A 22 -17.46 18.88 32.48
C ALA A 22 -16.77 17.50 32.42
N LYS A 23 -16.99 16.69 33.46
CA LYS A 23 -16.40 15.34 33.57
C LYS A 23 -17.04 14.41 32.55
N SER A 24 -16.53 14.47 31.32
CA SER A 24 -16.81 13.49 30.27
C SER A 24 -16.51 12.10 30.81
N LYS A 25 -17.57 11.35 31.12
CA LYS A 25 -17.45 9.95 31.53
C LYS A 25 -16.90 9.19 30.34
N LYS A 26 -15.63 8.78 30.42
CA LYS A 26 -14.97 7.98 29.38
C LYS A 26 -15.75 6.68 29.21
N ALA A 27 -16.59 6.63 28.17
CA ALA A 27 -17.29 5.41 27.78
C ALA A 27 -16.26 4.29 27.56
N PRO A 28 -16.62 3.01 27.78
CA PRO A 28 -15.72 1.90 27.48
C PRO A 28 -15.27 2.02 26.03
N LYS A 29 -13.96 1.83 25.80
CA LYS A 29 -13.34 1.92 24.46
C LYS A 29 -13.75 0.71 23.63
N ALA A 30 -15.01 0.69 23.20
CA ALA A 30 -15.56 -0.29 22.27
C ALA A 30 -14.58 -0.45 21.09
N ALA A 31 -14.36 -1.70 20.68
CA ALA A 31 -13.32 -2.04 19.73
C ALA A 31 -13.43 -1.16 18.48
N ALA A 32 -12.47 -0.25 18.31
CA ALA A 32 -12.45 0.67 17.20
C ALA A 32 -12.26 -0.15 15.92
N LYS A 33 -13.36 -0.38 15.20
CA LYS A 33 -13.31 -0.73 13.78
C LYS A 33 -12.35 0.26 13.13
N SER A 34 -11.41 -0.20 12.32
CA SER A 34 -10.49 0.68 11.60
C SER A 34 -11.24 1.35 10.46
N SER A 35 -12.13 2.27 10.82
CA SER A 35 -12.95 3.05 9.92
C SER A 35 -12.05 4.00 9.14
N PHE A 36 -11.78 3.61 7.90
CA PHE A 36 -11.31 4.53 6.88
C PHE A 36 -12.34 5.67 6.73
N GLU A 37 -11.89 6.91 6.67
CA GLU A 37 -12.75 8.06 6.42
C GLU A 37 -12.93 8.26 4.91
N LYS A 38 -14.17 8.52 4.48
CA LYS A 38 -14.52 8.53 3.05
C LYS A 38 -13.80 9.64 2.29
N ILE A 39 -13.43 9.35 1.05
CA ILE A 39 -12.76 10.29 0.16
C ILE A 39 -13.82 11.19 -0.49
N ASN A 40 -13.71 12.50 -0.30
CA ASN A 40 -14.56 13.47 -0.99
C ASN A 40 -14.08 13.67 -2.43
N LEU A 41 -14.88 13.25 -3.40
CA LEU A 41 -14.61 13.37 -4.84
C LEU A 41 -14.41 14.84 -5.29
N ASN A 42 -15.03 15.79 -4.60
CA ASN A 42 -14.97 17.22 -4.90
C ASN A 42 -13.79 17.95 -4.23
N GLU A 43 -13.17 17.38 -3.19
CA GLU A 43 -11.97 17.95 -2.56
C GLU A 43 -10.67 17.24 -2.97
N VAL A 44 -10.74 15.95 -3.32
CA VAL A 44 -9.56 15.10 -3.52
C VAL A 44 -8.65 15.57 -4.65
N SER A 45 -7.33 15.52 -4.41
CA SER A 45 -6.31 15.98 -5.33
C SER A 45 -5.96 14.96 -6.43
N GLU A 46 -5.35 15.41 -7.54
CA GLU A 46 -4.81 14.52 -8.57
C GLU A 46 -3.71 13.58 -8.02
N TYR A 47 -3.00 14.00 -6.97
CA TYR A 47 -1.99 13.16 -6.30
C TYR A 47 -2.65 12.06 -5.49
N ASP A 48 -3.66 12.40 -4.68
CA ASP A 48 -4.38 11.48 -3.79
C ASP A 48 -5.20 10.44 -4.57
N LEU A 49 -5.86 10.85 -5.67
CA LEU A 49 -6.55 9.93 -6.58
C LEU A 49 -5.62 8.82 -7.11
N LYS A 50 -4.36 9.12 -7.43
CA LYS A 50 -3.35 8.14 -7.89
C LYS A 50 -2.85 7.19 -6.80
N GLN A 51 -3.31 7.36 -5.56
CA GLN A 51 -3.00 6.46 -4.44
C GLN A 51 -4.10 5.41 -4.22
N ILE A 52 -5.28 5.59 -4.82
CA ILE A 52 -6.45 4.72 -4.65
C ILE A 52 -6.29 3.47 -5.53
N PRO A 53 -6.43 2.24 -4.99
CA PRO A 53 -6.28 1.01 -5.78
C PRO A 53 -7.18 0.96 -7.02
N GLY A 54 -6.55 0.90 -8.20
CA GLY A 54 -7.24 0.81 -9.49
C GLY A 54 -7.66 2.15 -10.13
N ILE A 55 -7.33 3.28 -9.50
CA ILE A 55 -7.37 4.60 -10.14
C ILE A 55 -5.98 4.91 -10.71
N SER A 56 -5.91 5.13 -12.03
CA SER A 56 -4.67 5.49 -12.72
C SER A 56 -4.55 7.01 -12.85
N ALA A 57 -3.37 7.50 -13.24
CA ALA A 57 -3.18 8.91 -13.56
C ALA A 57 -4.11 9.40 -14.69
N SER A 58 -4.56 8.53 -15.61
CA SER A 58 -5.55 8.89 -16.63
C SER A 58 -6.92 9.12 -16.00
N LYS A 59 -7.39 8.20 -15.16
CA LYS A 59 -8.67 8.30 -14.45
C LYS A 59 -8.73 9.49 -13.50
N ALA A 60 -7.63 9.76 -12.80
CA ALA A 60 -7.51 10.91 -11.90
C ALA A 60 -7.68 12.22 -12.66
N LYS A 61 -7.06 12.36 -13.84
CA LYS A 61 -7.23 13.53 -14.70
C LYS A 61 -8.63 13.64 -15.30
N ALA A 62 -9.21 12.53 -15.76
CA ALA A 62 -10.57 12.53 -16.31
C ALA A 62 -11.62 12.97 -15.28
N LEU A 63 -11.44 12.64 -14.00
CA LEU A 63 -12.29 13.09 -12.90
C LEU A 63 -12.15 14.59 -12.63
N LEU A 64 -10.92 15.13 -12.63
CA LEU A 64 -10.72 16.57 -12.47
C LEU A 64 -11.26 17.36 -13.67
N ALA A 65 -11.02 16.89 -14.90
CA ALA A 65 -11.61 17.51 -16.10
C ALA A 65 -13.15 17.51 -16.06
N TYR A 66 -13.79 16.43 -15.58
CA TYR A 66 -15.24 16.41 -15.36
C TYR A 66 -15.69 17.46 -14.32
N ARG A 67 -14.94 17.64 -13.22
CA ARG A 67 -15.20 18.72 -12.24
C ARG A 67 -15.05 20.11 -12.84
N ASP A 68 -14.04 20.33 -13.67
CA ASP A 68 -13.78 21.62 -14.32
C ASP A 68 -14.83 21.95 -15.41
N GLU A 69 -15.36 20.94 -16.10
CA GLU A 69 -16.38 21.09 -17.17
C GLU A 69 -17.84 21.06 -16.69
N LYS A 70 -18.16 20.30 -15.64
CA LYS A 70 -19.54 20.08 -15.15
C LYS A 70 -19.82 20.73 -13.79
N GLY A 71 -18.78 21.15 -13.08
CA GLY A 71 -18.86 21.60 -11.69
C GLY A 71 -18.80 20.44 -10.70
N GLU A 72 -19.26 20.68 -9.48
CA GLU A 72 -19.26 19.69 -8.40
C GLU A 72 -20.07 18.43 -8.77
N ILE A 73 -19.46 17.27 -8.51
CA ILE A 73 -20.07 15.94 -8.64
C ILE A 73 -21.14 15.81 -7.54
N LYS A 74 -22.40 15.62 -7.92
CA LYS A 74 -23.57 15.61 -7.00
C LYS A 74 -23.97 14.21 -6.56
N SER A 75 -23.59 13.19 -7.33
CA SER A 75 -23.81 11.78 -7.04
C SER A 75 -22.62 10.95 -7.50
N ILE A 76 -22.35 9.85 -6.81
CA ILE A 76 -21.25 8.94 -7.18
C ILE A 76 -21.49 8.30 -8.56
N GLU A 77 -22.75 8.20 -8.98
CA GLU A 77 -23.16 7.63 -10.26
C GLU A 77 -22.72 8.48 -11.48
N GLU A 78 -22.50 9.79 -11.32
CA GLU A 78 -21.94 10.67 -12.37
C GLU A 78 -20.53 10.22 -12.83
N LEU A 79 -19.78 9.50 -12.00
CA LEU A 79 -18.51 8.89 -12.42
C LEU A 79 -18.67 7.91 -13.60
N LYS A 80 -19.88 7.42 -13.88
CA LYS A 80 -20.19 6.58 -15.05
C LYS A 80 -20.21 7.36 -16.36
N GLU A 81 -20.43 8.67 -16.32
CA GLU A 81 -20.41 9.54 -17.48
C GLU A 81 -18.98 9.84 -17.95
N ILE A 82 -18.01 9.78 -17.03
CA ILE A 82 -16.60 10.08 -17.32
C ILE A 82 -16.04 9.08 -18.34
N ASN A 83 -15.77 9.61 -19.53
CA ASN A 83 -15.29 8.87 -20.69
C ASN A 83 -14.27 9.71 -21.47
N HIS A 84 -13.50 9.03 -22.33
CA HIS A 84 -12.54 9.66 -23.25
C HIS A 84 -12.51 8.93 -24.59
N GLU A 85 -12.12 9.62 -25.65
CA GLU A 85 -11.81 8.97 -26.93
C GLU A 85 -10.44 8.30 -26.89
N THR A 86 -10.39 7.04 -27.32
CA THR A 86 -9.12 6.32 -27.52
C THR A 86 -8.51 6.64 -28.88
N LYS A 87 -7.21 6.35 -29.04
CA LYS A 87 -6.49 6.42 -30.33
C LYS A 87 -7.08 5.59 -31.49
N SER A 88 -8.14 4.82 -31.24
CA SER A 88 -8.88 4.04 -32.24
C SER A 88 -10.25 4.63 -32.59
N GLY A 89 -10.54 5.88 -32.19
CA GLY A 89 -11.83 6.54 -32.41
C GLY A 89 -12.99 5.95 -31.61
N LYS A 90 -12.68 5.16 -30.56
CA LYS A 90 -13.67 4.50 -29.70
C LYS A 90 -13.73 5.20 -28.35
N THR A 91 -14.93 5.54 -27.91
CA THR A 91 -15.24 5.98 -26.55
C THR A 91 -14.87 4.88 -25.54
N SER A 92 -14.13 5.24 -24.49
CA SER A 92 -13.79 4.39 -23.35
C SER A 92 -14.24 5.07 -22.06
N TYR A 93 -14.85 4.30 -21.16
CA TYR A 93 -15.34 4.79 -19.88
C TYR A 93 -14.29 4.50 -18.79
N ASP A 94 -13.94 5.49 -17.97
CA ASP A 94 -12.82 5.33 -17.04
C ASP A 94 -13.21 4.57 -15.77
N PHE A 95 -14.41 4.81 -15.23
CA PHE A 95 -14.87 4.19 -13.97
C PHE A 95 -15.87 3.06 -14.22
N ALA A 96 -16.68 3.18 -15.27
CA ALA A 96 -17.71 2.24 -15.67
C ALA A 96 -17.35 1.45 -16.95
N THR A 97 -18.28 0.61 -17.37
CA THR A 97 -18.32 -0.03 -18.70
C THR A 97 -19.33 0.70 -19.57
N SER A 98 -19.28 0.50 -20.90
CA SER A 98 -20.29 1.03 -21.84
C SER A 98 -21.72 0.51 -21.64
N LYS A 99 -21.95 -0.36 -20.64
CA LYS A 99 -23.27 -0.83 -20.19
C LYS A 99 -23.67 -0.27 -18.82
N GLY A 100 -23.02 0.79 -18.35
CA GLY A 100 -23.31 1.45 -17.06
C GLY A 100 -22.91 0.67 -15.80
N ALA A 101 -22.39 -0.56 -15.94
CA ALA A 101 -21.88 -1.35 -14.81
C ALA A 101 -20.45 -0.93 -14.43
N TRP A 102 -20.17 -0.83 -13.13
CA TRP A 102 -18.85 -0.46 -12.60
C TRP A 102 -17.72 -1.39 -13.06
N THR A 103 -16.54 -0.85 -13.36
CA THR A 103 -15.35 -1.68 -13.61
C THR A 103 -14.93 -2.39 -12.33
N LYS A 104 -14.37 -3.62 -12.43
CA LYS A 104 -13.99 -4.47 -11.28
C LYS A 104 -13.27 -3.73 -10.13
N PRO A 105 -12.21 -2.91 -10.34
CA PRO A 105 -11.57 -2.18 -9.25
C PRO A 105 -12.49 -1.12 -8.64
N ILE A 106 -13.23 -0.36 -9.45
CA ILE A 106 -14.15 0.67 -8.94
C ILE A 106 -15.31 0.03 -8.16
N LYS A 107 -15.84 -1.11 -8.64
CA LYS A 107 -16.84 -1.89 -7.89
C LYS A 107 -16.34 -2.28 -6.50
N LEU A 108 -15.08 -2.70 -6.33
CA LEU A 108 -14.53 -3.00 -5.01
C LEU A 108 -14.53 -1.77 -4.07
N LEU A 109 -14.26 -0.58 -4.61
CA LEU A 109 -14.28 0.68 -3.84
C LEU A 109 -15.72 1.10 -3.48
N MET A 110 -16.70 0.86 -4.37
CA MET A 110 -18.12 1.14 -4.10
C MET A 110 -18.73 0.13 -3.12
N ASP A 111 -18.43 -1.16 -3.27
CA ASP A 111 -18.86 -2.23 -2.34
C ASP A 111 -18.26 -2.04 -0.94
N ALA A 112 -17.14 -1.32 -0.84
CA ALA A 112 -16.49 -0.93 0.42
C ALA A 112 -16.83 0.50 0.87
N ASP A 113 -17.76 1.20 0.20
CA ASP A 113 -18.29 2.51 0.59
C ASP A 113 -17.20 3.60 0.80
N VAL A 114 -16.18 3.60 -0.08
CA VAL A 114 -14.95 4.41 0.02
C VAL A 114 -15.14 5.90 -0.30
N PHE A 115 -16.15 6.25 -1.09
CA PHE A 115 -16.31 7.58 -1.68
C PHE A 115 -17.51 8.35 -1.12
N THR A 116 -17.41 9.67 -1.17
CA THR A 116 -18.54 10.60 -0.96
C THR A 116 -18.41 11.82 -1.89
N VAL A 117 -19.51 12.55 -2.05
CA VAL A 117 -19.58 13.83 -2.78
C VAL A 117 -19.59 15.04 -1.86
N SER A 118 -19.84 14.82 -0.56
CA SER A 118 -19.86 15.85 0.48
C SER A 118 -19.45 15.26 1.84
N GLY A 119 -18.77 16.08 2.66
CA GLY A 119 -18.10 15.60 3.88
C GLY A 119 -16.98 14.61 3.59
N GLY A 120 -16.41 14.00 4.64
CA GLY A 120 -15.22 13.16 4.51
C GLY A 120 -13.94 13.98 4.28
N VAL A 121 -12.95 13.42 3.59
CA VAL A 121 -11.61 14.01 3.42
C VAL A 121 -11.16 14.11 1.97
N GLY A 122 -10.53 15.23 1.62
CA GLY A 122 -9.80 15.42 0.34
C GLY A 122 -8.42 14.73 0.24
N VAL A 123 -8.04 13.85 1.18
CA VAL A 123 -6.71 13.19 1.23
C VAL A 123 -6.83 11.68 1.48
N VAL A 124 -5.85 10.89 1.00
CA VAL A 124 -5.91 9.42 1.03
C VAL A 124 -4.86 8.81 1.96
N ASP A 125 -5.26 8.37 3.15
CA ASP A 125 -4.49 7.41 3.94
C ASP A 125 -4.54 6.02 3.26
N GLN A 126 -3.53 5.75 2.44
CA GLN A 126 -3.29 4.46 1.78
C GLN A 126 -3.29 3.28 2.74
N ASN A 127 -2.76 3.45 3.96
CA ASN A 127 -2.61 2.37 4.93
C ASN A 127 -3.92 2.05 5.64
N ALA A 128 -4.76 3.06 5.91
CA ALA A 128 -6.13 2.84 6.37
C ALA A 128 -7.00 2.25 5.25
N LEU A 129 -6.92 2.79 4.03
CA LEU A 129 -7.67 2.29 2.86
C LEU A 129 -7.35 0.83 2.56
N HIS A 130 -6.08 0.43 2.54
CA HIS A 130 -5.69 -0.97 2.31
C HIS A 130 -6.14 -1.90 3.44
N LYS A 131 -6.21 -1.44 4.70
CA LYS A 131 -6.74 -2.24 5.83
C LYS A 131 -8.25 -2.42 5.73
N HIS A 132 -8.96 -1.39 5.27
CA HIS A 132 -10.42 -1.41 5.04
C HIS A 132 -10.80 -2.33 3.87
N LEU A 133 -10.12 -2.19 2.72
CA LEU A 133 -10.35 -3.02 1.53
C LEU A 133 -9.92 -4.49 1.69
N PHE A 134 -8.84 -4.74 2.43
CA PHE A 134 -8.23 -6.07 2.58
C PHE A 134 -8.10 -6.46 4.06
N PRO A 135 -9.20 -6.66 4.81
CA PRO A 135 -9.16 -6.76 6.28
C PRO A 135 -8.38 -7.98 6.82
N LYS A 136 -8.23 -9.05 6.02
CA LYS A 136 -7.41 -10.23 6.36
C LYS A 136 -5.98 -10.08 5.80
N PRO A 137 -4.92 -10.10 6.64
CA PRO A 137 -3.55 -10.19 6.17
C PRO A 137 -3.31 -11.49 5.37
N ARG A 138 -2.36 -11.44 4.43
CA ARG A 138 -1.86 -12.61 3.69
C ARG A 138 -0.43 -12.89 4.13
N ASP A 139 -0.24 -14.02 4.79
CA ASP A 139 1.09 -14.53 5.12
C ASP A 139 1.75 -15.17 3.89
N ILE A 140 2.98 -14.78 3.59
CA ILE A 140 3.73 -15.26 2.43
C ILE A 140 4.06 -16.75 2.50
N ASN A 141 4.09 -17.36 3.69
CA ASN A 141 4.38 -18.78 3.87
C ASN A 141 3.14 -19.68 3.73
N SER A 142 1.96 -19.22 4.14
CA SER A 142 0.74 -20.05 4.20
C SER A 142 -0.39 -19.67 3.22
N ALA A 143 -0.51 -18.42 2.77
CA ALA A 143 -1.66 -17.99 1.97
C ALA A 143 -1.76 -18.74 0.62
N SER A 144 -2.99 -19.02 0.17
CA SER A 144 -3.23 -19.67 -1.12
C SER A 144 -2.99 -18.72 -2.31
N SER A 145 -2.76 -19.28 -3.51
CA SER A 145 -2.58 -18.49 -4.74
C SER A 145 -3.78 -17.57 -5.01
N ALA A 146 -5.00 -18.07 -4.80
CA ALA A 146 -6.23 -17.28 -4.93
C ALA A 146 -6.25 -16.09 -3.96
N GLU A 147 -5.96 -16.32 -2.68
CA GLU A 147 -5.92 -15.26 -1.67
C GLU A 147 -4.82 -14.22 -1.92
N LEU A 148 -3.64 -14.65 -2.37
CA LEU A 148 -2.56 -13.74 -2.77
C LEU A 148 -3.01 -12.84 -3.92
N THR A 149 -3.71 -13.38 -4.92
CA THR A 149 -4.27 -12.58 -6.03
C THR A 149 -5.42 -11.64 -5.66
N THR A 150 -5.91 -11.66 -4.40
CA THR A 150 -6.84 -10.61 -3.93
C THR A 150 -6.14 -9.29 -3.62
N LEU A 151 -4.81 -9.27 -3.48
CA LEU A 151 -4.05 -8.08 -3.14
C LEU A 151 -3.55 -7.30 -4.38
N PRO A 152 -3.62 -5.96 -4.40
CA PRO A 152 -3.12 -5.14 -5.50
C PRO A 152 -1.61 -5.36 -5.73
N GLY A 153 -1.20 -5.40 -7.01
CA GLY A 153 0.19 -5.68 -7.42
C GLY A 153 0.57 -7.17 -7.44
N ILE A 154 -0.21 -8.07 -6.82
CA ILE A 154 0.04 -9.51 -6.84
C ILE A 154 -0.76 -10.19 -7.96
N SER A 155 -0.15 -10.27 -9.15
CA SER A 155 -0.69 -11.07 -10.26
C SER A 155 -0.63 -12.58 -9.97
N LYS A 156 -1.39 -13.41 -10.71
CA LYS A 156 -1.31 -14.88 -10.59
C LYS A 156 0.12 -15.42 -10.75
N ALA A 157 0.90 -14.82 -11.66
CA ALA A 157 2.31 -15.21 -11.86
C ALA A 157 3.20 -14.80 -10.67
N ASN A 158 2.93 -13.67 -10.00
CA ASN A 158 3.66 -13.29 -8.80
C ASN A 158 3.23 -14.14 -7.59
N ALA A 159 1.94 -14.43 -7.44
CA ALA A 159 1.44 -15.36 -6.42
C ALA A 159 2.07 -16.75 -6.56
N GLN A 160 2.22 -17.25 -7.79
CA GLN A 160 2.90 -18.53 -8.04
C GLN A 160 4.38 -18.47 -7.65
N ARG A 161 5.15 -17.50 -8.16
CA ARG A 161 6.59 -17.34 -7.79
C ARG A 161 6.82 -17.28 -6.28
N LEU A 162 5.92 -16.62 -5.55
CA LEU A 162 5.96 -16.53 -4.09
C LEU A 162 5.73 -17.91 -3.45
N ILE A 163 4.82 -18.73 -3.97
CA ILE A 163 4.60 -20.10 -3.52
C ILE A 163 5.82 -20.98 -3.86
N ASP A 164 6.36 -20.86 -5.08
CA ASP A 164 7.49 -21.66 -5.58
C ASP A 164 8.80 -21.43 -4.80
N ASN A 165 8.93 -20.28 -4.12
CA ASN A 165 10.12 -19.88 -3.34
C ASN A 165 9.91 -19.99 -1.82
N ARG A 166 8.91 -20.75 -1.36
CA ARG A 166 8.68 -21.02 0.08
C ARG A 166 9.70 -22.01 0.65
N PRO A 167 10.02 -21.93 1.97
CA PRO A 167 9.55 -20.95 2.95
C PRO A 167 10.48 -19.73 3.08
N PHE A 168 9.92 -18.59 3.46
CA PHE A 168 10.65 -17.36 3.75
C PHE A 168 10.86 -17.18 5.26
N SER A 169 12.06 -16.77 5.66
CA SER A 169 12.38 -16.38 7.04
C SER A 169 11.92 -14.96 7.40
N SER A 170 11.75 -14.09 6.40
CA SER A 170 11.29 -12.71 6.57
C SER A 170 10.68 -12.18 5.27
N ILE A 171 9.97 -11.05 5.35
CA ILE A 171 9.38 -10.37 4.19
C ILE A 171 10.43 -9.93 3.14
N ASP A 172 11.67 -9.69 3.58
CA ASP A 172 12.74 -9.17 2.73
C ASP A 172 13.22 -10.18 1.67
N GLY A 173 13.04 -11.49 1.90
CA GLY A 173 13.37 -12.53 0.91
C GLY A 173 12.55 -12.47 -0.39
N LEU A 174 11.47 -11.68 -0.42
CA LEU A 174 10.76 -11.39 -1.68
C LEU A 174 11.57 -10.50 -2.65
N LYS A 175 12.65 -9.84 -2.19
CA LYS A 175 13.51 -8.98 -3.04
C LYS A 175 14.25 -9.78 -4.10
N ASP A 176 14.70 -10.97 -3.74
CA ASP A 176 15.59 -11.81 -4.54
C ASP A 176 14.84 -12.63 -5.60
N ILE A 177 13.51 -12.71 -5.49
CA ILE A 177 12.63 -13.38 -6.45
C ILE A 177 12.67 -12.64 -7.80
N SER A 178 13.49 -13.16 -8.70
CA SER A 178 13.65 -12.70 -10.07
C SER A 178 12.99 -13.67 -11.07
N TYR A 179 12.94 -13.30 -12.35
CA TYR A 179 12.45 -14.12 -13.45
C TYR A 179 12.99 -13.59 -14.78
N GLU A 180 13.16 -14.45 -15.79
CA GLU A 180 13.52 -14.00 -17.13
C GLU A 180 12.31 -13.37 -17.84
N THR A 181 12.53 -12.24 -18.52
CA THR A 181 11.54 -11.60 -19.37
C THR A 181 11.64 -12.11 -20.82
N LYS A 182 10.60 -11.87 -21.64
CA LYS A 182 10.55 -12.26 -23.07
C LYS A 182 11.68 -11.69 -23.97
N SER A 183 12.58 -10.88 -23.42
CA SER A 183 13.75 -10.30 -24.10
C SER A 183 15.08 -10.69 -23.43
N GLY A 184 15.12 -11.80 -22.70
CA GLY A 184 16.33 -12.34 -22.05
C GLY A 184 16.81 -11.57 -20.81
N LYS A 185 16.06 -10.54 -20.37
CA LYS A 185 16.48 -9.66 -19.26
C LYS A 185 15.88 -10.10 -17.94
N THR A 186 16.67 -10.04 -16.86
CA THR A 186 16.21 -10.29 -15.50
C THR A 186 15.17 -9.27 -15.06
N GLY A 187 13.92 -9.71 -14.90
CA GLY A 187 12.87 -9.02 -14.17
C GLY A 187 12.90 -9.39 -12.68
N TYR A 188 12.42 -8.50 -11.83
CA TYR A 188 12.29 -8.71 -10.38
C TYR A 188 10.81 -8.71 -10.03
N ALA A 189 10.34 -9.65 -9.22
CA ALA A 189 8.90 -9.84 -8.96
C ALA A 189 8.33 -8.75 -8.04
N PHE A 190 8.93 -8.54 -6.87
CA PHE A 190 8.38 -7.70 -5.81
C PHE A 190 9.20 -6.42 -5.53
N ALA A 191 10.51 -6.47 -5.78
CA ALA A 191 11.42 -5.33 -5.68
C ALA A 191 11.90 -4.84 -7.06
N THR A 192 12.81 -3.87 -7.04
CA THR A 192 13.68 -3.48 -8.15
C THR A 192 15.03 -4.18 -8.03
N SER A 193 15.88 -4.12 -9.08
CA SER A 193 17.26 -4.64 -9.05
C SER A 193 18.18 -3.97 -8.01
N LYS A 194 17.73 -2.91 -7.33
CA LYS A 194 18.43 -2.25 -6.22
C LYS A 194 17.84 -2.61 -4.85
N GLY A 195 17.04 -3.68 -4.75
CA GLY A 195 16.37 -4.12 -3.52
C GLY A 195 15.25 -3.20 -3.00
N VAL A 196 14.97 -2.09 -3.69
CA VAL A 196 13.88 -1.16 -3.33
C VAL A 196 12.53 -1.75 -3.73
N TRP A 197 11.58 -1.81 -2.79
CA TRP A 197 10.22 -2.31 -3.03
C TRP A 197 9.48 -1.57 -4.15
N LYS A 198 8.70 -2.30 -4.95
CA LYS A 198 7.69 -1.70 -5.84
C LYS A 198 6.58 -1.05 -5.02
N LYS A 199 5.98 0.05 -5.52
CA LYS A 199 4.95 0.86 -4.82
C LYS A 199 3.91 -0.01 -4.12
N ASP A 200 3.17 -0.82 -4.89
CA ASP A 200 2.05 -1.62 -4.39
C ASP A 200 2.48 -2.59 -3.29
N ILE A 201 3.64 -3.24 -3.46
CA ILE A 201 4.21 -4.17 -2.47
C ILE A 201 4.63 -3.42 -1.21
N LYS A 202 5.26 -2.24 -1.34
CA LYS A 202 5.60 -1.41 -0.18
C LYS A 202 4.35 -1.05 0.63
N ILE A 203 3.27 -0.61 -0.04
CA ILE A 203 2.00 -0.26 0.61
C ILE A 203 1.41 -1.50 1.31
N LEU A 204 1.43 -2.68 0.67
CA LEU A 204 0.98 -3.92 1.30
C LEU A 204 1.78 -4.30 2.55
N ILE A 205 3.08 -4.01 2.60
CA ILE A 205 3.92 -4.24 3.78
C ILE A 205 3.64 -3.18 4.85
N ASP A 206 3.64 -1.89 4.50
CA ASP A 206 3.36 -0.77 5.42
C ASP A 206 1.97 -0.88 6.09
N SER A 207 0.97 -1.32 5.32
CA SER A 207 -0.41 -1.56 5.78
C SER A 207 -0.60 -2.93 6.47
N GLY A 208 0.45 -3.75 6.55
CA GLY A 208 0.44 -5.08 7.15
C GLY A 208 -0.58 -6.01 6.49
N ARG A 209 -0.76 -5.90 5.17
CA ARG A 209 -1.61 -6.75 4.32
C ARG A 209 -0.85 -7.92 3.71
N LEU A 210 0.45 -7.75 3.45
CA LEU A 210 1.38 -8.83 3.12
C LEU A 210 2.37 -8.96 4.29
N VAL A 211 2.47 -10.15 4.88
CA VAL A 211 3.24 -10.39 6.12
C VAL A 211 4.03 -11.69 6.04
N CYS A 212 5.02 -11.87 6.92
CA CYS A 212 5.69 -13.16 7.10
C CYS A 212 5.44 -13.64 8.54
N ALA A 213 4.63 -14.69 8.69
CA ALA A 213 4.40 -15.33 9.98
C ALA A 213 5.67 -16.09 10.39
N GLY A 214 6.33 -15.61 11.43
CA GLY A 214 7.63 -16.11 11.91
C GLY A 214 8.57 -14.98 12.32
N SER A 215 8.58 -13.85 11.59
CA SER A 215 9.44 -12.71 11.93
C SER A 215 8.79 -11.78 12.96
N THR A 216 8.96 -12.08 14.25
CA THR A 216 8.84 -11.05 15.29
C THR A 216 9.92 -9.98 15.07
N LYS A 217 9.64 -8.72 15.44
CA LYS A 217 10.56 -7.59 15.19
C LYS A 217 11.85 -7.72 16.00
N SER A 218 12.91 -8.28 15.41
CA SER A 218 14.27 -8.16 15.95
C SER A 218 14.98 -6.95 15.34
N SER A 219 14.86 -5.79 16.02
CA SER A 219 15.56 -4.58 15.63
C SER A 219 16.97 -4.53 16.24
N LYS A 220 17.93 -5.27 15.66
CA LYS A 220 19.36 -4.99 15.90
C LYS A 220 20.25 -5.32 14.71
N LYS A 221 21.05 -4.32 14.33
CA LYS A 221 22.11 -4.37 13.32
C LYS A 221 23.29 -5.19 13.85
N ALA A 222 23.72 -6.20 13.10
CA ALA A 222 25.05 -6.80 13.20
C ALA A 222 25.73 -6.73 11.81
N ALA A 223 27.05 -6.58 11.81
CA ALA A 223 27.89 -6.47 10.61
C ALA A 223 28.94 -7.60 10.63
N PRO A 224 29.74 -7.81 9.56
CA PRO A 224 30.11 -9.17 9.14
C PRO A 224 31.22 -9.82 9.95
N ALA A 225 31.16 -11.15 10.03
CA ALA A 225 32.34 -11.99 10.24
C ALA A 225 33.06 -12.21 8.90
N LYS A 226 34.39 -12.40 8.95
CA LYS A 226 35.30 -12.48 7.79
C LYS A 226 36.29 -13.62 8.04
N GLU A 227 36.58 -14.37 6.97
CA GLU A 227 37.68 -15.35 6.83
C GLU A 227 37.85 -16.46 7.88
N SER A 228 37.83 -17.70 7.38
CA SER A 228 39.06 -18.51 7.43
C SER A 228 39.21 -19.29 6.11
N LYS A 229 40.46 -19.57 5.74
CA LYS A 229 40.85 -20.40 4.59
C LYS A 229 41.69 -21.54 5.15
N SER A 230 41.48 -22.76 4.66
CA SER A 230 42.36 -23.91 4.92
C SER A 230 42.33 -24.82 3.70
N ASP A 231 43.41 -24.83 2.92
CA ASP A 231 43.70 -25.91 1.98
C ASP A 231 44.56 -26.94 2.74
N GLU A 232 44.24 -28.23 2.62
CA GLU A 232 45.19 -29.32 2.89
C GLU A 232 44.70 -30.61 2.20
N GLN A 233 45.62 -31.56 2.01
CA GLN A 233 45.61 -32.60 0.96
C GLN A 233 46.47 -33.81 1.43
N ASP A 234 46.38 -34.96 0.73
CA ASP A 234 46.92 -36.30 1.12
C ASP A 234 46.16 -36.94 2.30
N ASP A 235 46.06 -38.27 2.45
CA ASP A 235 46.59 -39.44 1.69
C ASP A 235 45.40 -40.39 1.30
N GLY A 236 45.51 -41.66 0.83
CA GLY A 236 46.61 -42.54 0.38
C GLY A 236 46.14 -44.01 0.21
N GLN A 237 46.79 -44.79 -0.67
CA GLN A 237 46.71 -46.27 -0.86
C GLN A 237 45.36 -46.83 -1.43
N GLU A 238 45.32 -47.57 -2.56
CA GLU A 238 45.68 -48.99 -2.85
C GLU A 238 44.59 -50.00 -2.36
N GLU A 239 44.30 -51.14 -3.01
CA GLU A 239 45.05 -51.94 -4.01
C GLU A 239 44.12 -52.56 -5.11
N SER A 240 44.51 -53.71 -5.70
CA SER A 240 44.05 -54.36 -6.96
C SER A 240 42.65 -55.05 -6.91
N ASP A 241 42.04 -55.62 -7.96
CA ASP A 241 42.50 -56.70 -8.89
C ASP A 241 41.99 -56.60 -10.36
N GLU A 242 42.42 -57.58 -11.18
CA GLU A 242 42.45 -57.62 -12.66
C GLU A 242 41.13 -57.99 -13.42
N PRO A 243 41.10 -57.86 -14.78
CA PRO A 243 39.89 -57.96 -15.61
C PRO A 243 39.72 -59.31 -16.35
N GLU A 244 38.64 -59.45 -17.13
CA GLU A 244 38.59 -60.38 -18.27
C GLU A 244 37.78 -59.79 -19.44
N GLU A 245 38.16 -60.12 -20.68
CA GLU A 245 37.50 -59.70 -21.93
C GLU A 245 36.44 -60.73 -22.36
N TYR A 246 35.42 -60.31 -23.15
CA TYR A 246 34.92 -61.05 -24.33
C TYR A 246 33.94 -60.19 -25.18
#